data_AF-A0A497S1G5-F1
#
_entry.id   AF-A0A497S1G5-F1
#
_cell.length_a   1.000
_cell.length_b   1.000
_cell.length_c   1.000
_cell.angle_alpha   90.00
_cell.angle_beta   90.00
_cell.angle_gamma   90.00
#
_symmetry.space_group_name_H-M   'P 1'
#
loop_
_entity.id
_entity.type
_entity.pdbx_description
1 polymer ?
#
loop_
_entity_poly.entity_id
_entity_poly.type
_entity_poly.pdbx_seq_one_letter_code
_entity_poly.pdbx_strand_id
1 'polypeptide(L)' 'MEKEDKVLKIKTIKNGIVIDHIKRGKAPDVLKILGINENFRDALTFAMNVPSRELGKKDIV' A
#
# COMPACT_ATOMS: atom_id res chain seq x y z
N MET A 1 12.16 -23.25 15.68
CA MET A 1 12.05 -22.34 14.53
C MET A 1 11.58 -21.01 15.10
N GLU A 2 12.48 -20.04 15.25
CA GLU A 2 12.11 -18.73 15.77
C GLU A 2 11.03 -18.15 14.85
N LYS A 3 9.89 -17.76 15.43
CA LYS A 3 8.95 -16.91 14.72
C LYS A 3 9.66 -15.59 14.56
N GLU A 4 10.16 -15.29 13.36
CA GLU A 4 10.39 -13.90 12.99
C GLU A 4 9.09 -13.17 13.30
N ASP A 5 9.12 -12.28 14.29
CA ASP A 5 8.05 -11.33 14.49
C ASP A 5 7.88 -10.64 13.14
N LYS A 6 6.75 -10.91 12.46
CA LYS A 6 6.44 -10.30 11.18
C LYS A 6 6.31 -8.80 11.42
N VAL A 7 7.42 -8.09 11.27
CA VAL A 7 7.43 -6.64 11.36
C VAL A 7 6.55 -6.14 10.22
N LEU A 8 5.40 -5.57 10.59
CA LEU A 8 4.56 -4.89 9.64
C LEU A 8 5.35 -3.70 9.10
N LYS A 9 5.75 -3.77 7.83
CA LYS A 9 6.46 -2.67 7.15
C LYS A 9 5.64 -1.38 7.11
N ILE A 10 4.32 -1.52 7.17
CA ILE A 10 3.35 -0.43 7.21
C ILE A 10 2.54 -0.58 8.50
N LYS A 11 2.47 0.49 9.29
CA LYS A 11 1.61 0.53 10.47
C LYS A 11 0.14 0.48 10.03
N THR A 12 -0.66 -0.29 10.76
CA THR A 12 -2.12 -0.30 10.58
C THR A 12 -2.70 1.09 10.87
N ILE A 13 -3.64 1.53 10.04
CA ILE A 13 -4.39 2.76 10.26
C ILE A 13 -5.65 2.50 11.09
N LYS A 14 -6.05 3.47 11.93
CA LYS A 14 -7.27 3.37 12.75
C LYS A 14 -8.53 3.76 11.98
N ASN A 15 -8.45 4.82 11.19
CA ASN A 15 -9.54 5.35 10.37
C ASN A 15 -8.96 5.76 9.02
N GLY A 16 -9.58 5.31 7.93
CA GLY A 16 -9.15 5.63 6.58
C GLY A 16 -9.51 4.52 5.60
N ILE A 17 -8.91 4.58 4.41
CA ILE A 17 -9.13 3.62 3.32
C ILE A 17 -7.82 2.89 3.05
N VAL A 18 -7.91 1.58 2.82
CA VAL A 18 -6.79 0.77 2.34
C VAL A 18 -7.20 0.14 1.02
N ILE A 19 -6.45 0.44 -0.04
CA ILE A 19 -6.63 -0.13 -1.37
C ILE A 19 -5.52 -1.16 -1.58
N ASP A 20 -5.83 -2.40 -1.25
CA ASP A 20 -4.90 -3.52 -1.35
C ASP A 20 -5.10 -4.31 -2.66
N HIS A 21 -4.14 -5.18 -2.98
CA HIS A 21 -4.14 -6.06 -4.15
C HIS A 21 -4.14 -5.31 -5.48
N ILE A 22 -3.56 -4.11 -5.50
CA ILE A 22 -3.30 -3.38 -6.73
C ILE A 22 -2.25 -4.16 -7.53
N LYS A 23 -2.48 -4.34 -8.84
CA LYS A 23 -1.48 -4.95 -9.73
C LYS A 23 -0.16 -4.18 -9.60
N ARG A 24 0.97 -4.88 -9.53
CA ARG A 24 2.28 -4.23 -9.33
C ARG A 24 2.53 -3.09 -10.32
N GLY A 25 3.11 -2.00 -9.85
CA GLY A 25 3.40 -0.81 -10.64
C GLY A 25 2.20 0.08 -10.96
N LYS A 26 1.04 -0.14 -10.32
CA LYS A 26 -0.21 0.60 -10.60
C LYS A 26 -0.68 1.51 -9.47
N ALA A 27 0.00 1.55 -8.33
CA ALA A 27 -0.33 2.53 -7.28
C ALA A 27 -0.33 4.00 -7.78
N PRO A 28 0.61 4.47 -8.62
CA PRO A 28 0.57 5.84 -9.14
C PRO A 28 -0.66 6.16 -9.98
N ASP A 29 -1.16 5.17 -10.76
CA ASP A 29 -2.39 5.32 -11.53
C ASP A 29 -3.59 5.51 -10.59
N VAL A 30 -3.64 4.77 -9.47
CA VAL A 30 -4.67 4.91 -8.43
C VAL A 30 -4.64 6.30 -7.79
N LEU A 31 -3.45 6.78 -7.37
CA LEU A 31 -3.31 8.13 -6.79
C LEU A 31 -3.81 9.21 -7.76
N LYS A 32 -3.48 9.07 -9.06
CA LYS A 32 -3.95 9.99 -10.10
C LYS A 32 -5.47 9.97 -10.26
N ILE A 33 -6.09 8.79 -10.28
CA ILE A 33 -7.55 8.64 -10.39
C ILE A 33 -8.28 9.28 -9.19
N LEU A 34 -7.71 9.12 -7.99
CA LEU A 34 -8.26 9.69 -6.75
C LEU A 34 -7.97 11.20 -6.62
N GLY A 35 -7.23 11.80 -7.54
CA GLY A 35 -6.85 13.21 -7.47
C GLY A 35 -5.85 13.53 -6.34
N ILE A 36 -5.14 12.52 -5.84
CA ILE A 36 -4.11 12.69 -4.80
C ILE A 36 -2.84 13.23 -5.47
N ASN A 37 -2.41 14.42 -5.04
CA ASN A 37 -1.28 15.15 -5.59
C ASN A 37 -0.54 15.92 -4.49
N GLU A 38 0.35 16.85 -4.86
CA GLU A 38 1.16 17.64 -3.94
C GLU A 38 0.34 18.51 -2.95
N ASN A 39 -0.94 18.75 -3.24
CA ASN A 39 -1.85 19.51 -2.37
C ASN A 39 -2.61 18.62 -1.37
N PHE A 40 -2.43 17.29 -1.42
CA PHE A 40 -3.05 16.36 -0.47
C PHE A 40 -2.49 16.57 0.93
N ARG A 41 -3.38 16.74 1.92
CA ARG A 41 -3.00 17.17 3.29
C ARG A 41 -3.02 16.06 4.33
N ASP A 42 -3.70 14.95 4.04
CA ASP A 42 -3.77 13.83 4.98
C ASP A 42 -2.56 12.90 4.83
N ALA A 43 -2.36 12.05 5.83
CA ALA A 43 -1.30 11.06 5.78
C ALA A 43 -1.62 10.00 4.69
N LEU A 44 -0.68 9.81 3.78
CA LEU A 44 -0.71 8.78 2.75
C LEU A 44 0.46 7.82 2.96
N THR A 45 0.20 6.52 2.87
CA THR A 45 1.26 5.52 2.75
C THR A 45 0.97 4.69 1.52
N PHE A 46 1.91 4.58 0.59
CA PHE A 46 1.81 3.61 -0.49
C PHE A 46 3.05 2.74 -0.50
N ALA A 47 2.88 1.50 -0.93
CA ALA A 47 3.95 0.55 -1.13
C ALA A 47 3.81 -0.11 -2.49
N MET A 48 4.94 -0.28 -3.18
CA MET A 48 4.97 -0.84 -4.53
C MET A 48 5.85 -2.08 -4.57
N ASN A 49 5.48 -3.03 -5.44
CA ASN A 49 6.22 -4.26 -5.68
C ASN A 49 6.47 -5.10 -4.41
N VAL A 50 5.59 -5.01 -3.41
CA VAL A 50 5.71 -5.78 -2.17
C VAL A 50 5.29 -7.23 -2.39
N PRO A 51 5.88 -8.20 -1.64
CA PRO A 51 5.48 -9.59 -1.73
C PRO A 51 3.96 -9.78 -1.51
N SER A 52 3.34 -10.60 -2.36
CA SER A 52 1.94 -10.99 -2.26
C SER A 52 1.84 -12.50 -2.38
N ARG A 53 1.06 -13.14 -1.50
CA ARG A 53 0.80 -14.58 -1.60
C ARG A 53 -0.05 -14.92 -2.82
N GLU A 54 -0.96 -14.03 -3.19
CA GLU A 54 -1.91 -14.25 -4.29
C GLU A 54 -1.35 -13.79 -5.64
N LEU A 55 -0.70 -12.63 -5.68
CA LEU A 55 -0.25 -11.99 -6.92
C LEU A 55 1.26 -12.14 -7.19
N GLY A 56 2.00 -12.77 -6.27
CA GLY A 56 3.47 -12.79 -6.25
C GLY A 56 4.05 -11.46 -5.81
N LYS A 57 3.70 -10.36 -6.50
CA LYS A 57 3.95 -8.98 -6.10
C LYS A 57 2.70 -8.12 -6.27
N LYS A 58 2.50 -7.16 -5.38
CA LYS A 58 1.39 -6.20 -5.43
C LYS A 58 1.86 -4.80 -5.05
N ASP A 59 0.99 -3.83 -5.31
CA ASP A 59 1.05 -2.52 -4.70
C ASP A 59 -0.10 -2.36 -3.68
N ILE A 60 0.05 -1.40 -2.78
CA ILE A 60 -0.91 -1.02 -1.74
C ILE A 60 -0.92 0.51 -1.66
N VAL A 61 -2.10 1.10 -1.55
CA VAL A 61 -2.31 2.53 -1.27
C VAL A 61 -3.18 2.67 -0.02
#